data_AF-A0A9P5SHR5-F1
#
_entry.id   AF-A0A9P5SHR5-F1
#
_cell.length_a   1.000
_cell.length_b   1.000
_cell.length_c   1.000
_cell.angle_alpha   90.00
_cell.angle_beta   90.00
_cell.angle_gamma   90.00
#
_symmetry.space_group_name_H-M   'P 1'
#
loop_
_entity.id
_entity.type
_entity.pdbx_description
1 polymer ?
#
loop_
_entity_poly.entity_id
_entity_poly.type
_entity_poly.pdbx_seq_one_letter_code
_entity_poly.pdbx_strand_id
1 'polypeptide(L)' 'MNPNDYTFRFRIGIFMAFCDAFGVGANDVANSFATSVGFGSITLPQVLIIARFCAFGGAFLLGANITETIKGGFIQSSMY' A
#
# COMPACT_ATOMS: atom_id res chain seq x y z
N MET A 1 20.88 -2.45 25.81
CA MET A 1 20.58 -2.02 24.43
C MET A 1 19.74 -0.76 24.50
N ASN A 2 20.22 0.37 23.97
CA ASN A 2 19.54 1.66 24.09
C ASN A 2 18.41 1.78 23.04
N PRO A 3 17.19 2.17 23.43
CA PRO A 3 16.05 2.29 22.50
C PRO A 3 16.29 3.30 21.36
N ASN A 4 17.19 4.27 21.55
CA ASN A 4 17.46 5.33 20.58
C ASN A 4 18.13 4.84 19.28
N ASP A 5 18.84 3.70 19.30
CA ASP A 5 19.55 3.17 18.12
C ASP A 5 18.63 2.50 17.08
N TYR A 6 17.39 2.18 17.47
CA TYR A 6 16.39 1.58 16.58
C TYR A 6 15.38 2.60 16.08
N THR A 7 15.15 3.67 16.84
CA THR A 7 14.23 4.76 16.50
C THR A 7 14.55 5.40 15.15
N PHE A 8 15.83 5.61 14.82
CA PHE A 8 16.22 6.19 13.53
C PHE A 8 15.86 5.28 12.34
N ARG A 9 16.18 3.99 12.43
CA ARG A 9 15.84 2.99 11.39
C ARG A 9 14.34 2.83 11.22
N PHE A 10 13.61 2.80 12.33
CA PHE A 10 12.16 2.72 12.32
C PHE A 10 11.50 3.93 11.64
N ARG A 11 12.00 5.15 11.90
CA ARG A 11 11.50 6.37 11.25
C ARG A 11 11.71 6.35 9.74
N ILE A 12 12.89 5.94 9.28
CA ILE A 12 13.16 5.79 7.84
C ILE A 12 12.27 4.70 7.23
N GLY A 13 12.10 3.58 7.92
CA GLY A 13 11.24 2.48 7.48
C GLY A 13 9.80 2.91 7.27
N ILE A 14 9.21 3.66 8.22
CA ILE A 14 7.85 4.21 8.07
C ILE A 14 7.76 5.16 6.88
N PHE A 15 8.73 6.07 6.74
CA PHE A 15 8.73 7.03 5.64
C PHE A 15 8.80 6.33 4.27
N MET A 16 9.67 5.33 4.15
CA MET A 16 9.82 4.58 2.90
C MET A 16 8.59 3.73 2.59
N ALA A 17 7.99 3.09 3.59
CA ALA A 17 6.74 2.33 3.44
C ALA A 17 5.57 3.22 2.99
N PHE A 18 5.52 4.46 3.48
CA PHE A 18 4.53 5.44 3.02
C PHE A 18 4.75 5.79 1.54
N CYS A 19 5.97 6.13 1.14
CA CYS A 19 6.29 6.42 -0.26
C CYS A 19 5.97 5.25 -1.19
N ASP A 20 6.28 4.02 -0.78
CA ASP A 20 6.00 2.80 -1.54
C ASP A 20 4.48 2.57 -1.70
N ALA A 21 3.71 2.74 -0.62
CA ALA A 21 2.26 2.62 -0.65
C ALA A 21 1.61 3.61 -1.63
N PHE A 22 2.13 4.85 -1.74
CA PHE A 22 1.67 5.81 -2.75
C PHE A 22 1.98 5.35 -4.17
N GLY A 23 3.18 4.85 -4.41
CA GLY A 23 3.61 4.38 -5.73
C GLY A 23 2.78 3.19 -6.21
N VAL A 24 2.64 2.16 -5.36
CA VAL A 24 1.84 0.97 -5.65
C VAL A 24 0.36 1.32 -5.84
N GLY A 25 -0.20 2.16 -4.94
CA GLY A 25 -1.59 2.59 -5.04
C GLY A 25 -1.89 3.36 -6.33
N ALA A 26 -0.99 4.24 -6.79
CA ALA A 26 -1.16 4.95 -8.05
C ALA A 26 -1.08 4.00 -9.27
N ASN A 27 -0.20 3.01 -9.23
CA ASN A 27 -0.06 2.00 -10.27
C ASN A 27 -1.34 1.14 -10.40
N ASP A 28 -1.87 0.67 -9.27
CA ASP A 28 -3.09 -0.14 -9.23
C ASP A 28 -4.31 0.62 -9.79
N VAL A 29 -4.44 1.91 -9.47
CA VAL A 29 -5.50 2.77 -10.02
C VAL A 29 -5.33 2.93 -11.53
N ALA A 30 -4.11 3.15 -12.02
CA ALA A 30 -3.88 3.24 -13.47
C ALA A 30 -4.24 1.93 -14.18
N ASN A 31 -3.80 0.78 -13.65
CA ASN A 31 -4.06 -0.54 -14.25
C ASN A 31 -5.57 -0.89 -14.26
N SER A 32 -6.28 -0.60 -13.16
CA SER A 32 -7.69 -0.95 -13.01
C SER A 32 -8.62 -0.04 -13.80
N PHE A 33 -8.25 1.23 -13.99
CA PHE A 33 -9.11 2.23 -14.63
C PHE A 33 -8.66 2.64 -16.05
N ALA A 34 -7.51 2.17 -16.56
CA ALA A 34 -6.99 2.51 -17.89
C ALA A 34 -7.99 2.22 -19.02
N THR A 35 -8.64 1.06 -19.01
CA THR A 35 -9.60 0.66 -20.06
C THR A 35 -10.90 1.47 -19.96
N SER A 36 -11.40 1.68 -18.74
CA SER A 36 -12.65 2.43 -18.49
C SER A 36 -12.52 3.91 -18.86
N VAL A 37 -11.35 4.51 -18.60
CA VAL A 37 -11.02 5.87 -19.03
C VAL A 37 -10.72 5.92 -20.53
N GLY A 38 -10.03 4.92 -21.07
CA GLY A 38 -9.68 4.82 -22.49
C GLY A 38 -10.89 4.70 -23.42
N PHE A 39 -11.98 4.04 -22.99
CA PHE A 39 -13.25 3.98 -23.71
C PHE A 39 -14.21 5.16 -23.39
N GLY A 40 -13.78 6.14 -22.58
CA GLY A 40 -14.60 7.30 -22.22
C GLY A 40 -15.81 6.97 -21.33
N SER A 41 -15.86 5.78 -20.72
CA SER A 41 -16.97 5.40 -19.83
C SER A 41 -16.92 6.13 -18.49
N ILE A 42 -15.74 6.56 -18.05
CA ILE A 42 -15.55 7.31 -16.81
C ILE A 42 -14.43 8.35 -16.95
N THR A 43 -14.56 9.49 -16.28
CA THR A 43 -13.58 10.58 -16.31
C THR A 43 -12.55 10.48 -15.17
N LEU A 44 -11.35 11.04 -15.37
CA LEU A 44 -10.28 11.10 -14.37
C LEU A 44 -10.71 11.57 -12.96
N PRO A 45 -11.47 12.68 -12.79
CA PRO A 45 -11.90 13.11 -11.46
C PRO A 45 -12.87 12.13 -10.78
N GLN A 46 -13.71 11.43 -11.54
CA GLN A 46 -14.59 10.40 -10.99
C GLN A 46 -13.81 9.19 -10.49
N VAL A 47 -12.80 8.76 -11.26
CA VAL A 47 -11.88 7.68 -10.86
C VAL A 47 -11.17 8.02 -9.56
N LEU A 48 -10.69 9.26 -9.38
CA LEU A 48 -10.02 9.67 -8.13
C LEU A 48 -10.91 9.55 -6.90
N ILE A 49 -12.20 9.88 -7.02
CA ILE A 49 -13.17 9.77 -5.92
C ILE A 49 -13.40 8.29 -5.59
N ILE A 50 -13.66 7.46 -6.60
CA ILE A 50 -13.89 6.02 -6.42
C ILE A 50 -12.66 5.33 -5.84
N ALA A 51 -11.47 5.62 -6.39
CA ALA A 51 -10.20 5.08 -5.92
C ALA A 51 -9.95 5.42 -4.45
N ARG A 52 -10.28 6.66 -4.01
CA ARG A 52 -10.08 7.06 -2.61
C ARG A 52 -10.90 6.21 -1.64
N PHE A 53 -12.15 5.87 -1.97
CA PHE A 53 -12.98 5.03 -1.11
C PHE A 53 -12.65 3.55 -1.25
N CYS A 54 -12.45 3.06 -2.47
CA CYS A 54 -12.22 1.65 -2.74
C CYS A 54 -10.84 1.19 -2.29
N ALA A 55 -9.78 1.97 -2.58
CA ALA A 55 -8.42 1.63 -2.18
C ALA A 55 -8.22 1.75 -0.66
N PHE A 56 -8.77 2.80 -0.04
CA PHE A 56 -8.72 2.94 1.42
C PHE A 56 -9.55 1.86 2.12
N GLY A 57 -10.76 1.59 1.63
CA GLY A 57 -11.62 0.54 2.17
C GLY A 57 -10.99 -0.84 2.06
N GLY A 58 -10.39 -1.18 0.91
CA GLY A 58 -9.67 -2.43 0.70
C GLY A 58 -8.47 -2.55 1.65
N ALA A 59 -7.64 -1.51 1.75
CA ALA A 59 -6.50 -1.50 2.66
C ALA A 59 -6.92 -1.63 4.14
N PHE A 60 -8.01 -0.99 4.55
CA PHE A 60 -8.50 -1.03 5.94
C PHE A 60 -9.13 -2.38 6.30
N LEU A 61 -9.96 -2.94 5.42
CA LEU A 61 -10.71 -4.17 5.69
C LEU A 61 -9.89 -5.45 5.48
N LEU A 62 -9.01 -5.48 4.48
CA LEU A 62 -8.27 -6.67 4.08
C LEU A 62 -6.78 -6.60 4.44
N GLY A 63 -6.26 -5.43 4.83
CA GLY A 63 -4.83 -5.22 5.05
C GLY A 63 -4.23 -6.10 6.15
N ALA A 64 -4.98 -6.41 7.21
CA ALA A 64 -4.51 -7.24 8.31
C ALA A 64 -4.16 -8.67 7.84
N ASN A 65 -5.05 -9.31 7.08
CA ASN A 65 -4.87 -10.68 6.58
C ASN A 65 -3.71 -10.77 5.56
N ILE A 66 -3.56 -9.75 4.70
CA ILE A 66 -2.47 -9.68 3.72
C ILE A 66 -1.12 -9.48 4.42
N THR A 67 -1.08 -8.58 5.41
CA THR A 67 0.14 -8.32 6.18
C THR A 67 0.61 -9.55 6.96
N GLU A 68 -0.32 -10.30 7.54
CA GLU A 68 -0.02 -11.56 8.23
C GLU A 68 0.57 -12.61 7.27
N THR A 69 0.00 -12.73 6.08
CA THR A 69 0.50 -13.63 5.03
C THR A 69 1.90 -13.24 4.56
N ILE A 70 2.16 -11.95 4.32
CA ILE A 70 3.48 -11.45 3.91
C ILE A 70 4.51 -11.66 5.03
N LYS A 71 4.15 -11.35 6.28
CA LYS A 71 5.06 -11.52 7.43
C LYS A 71 5.44 -12.98 7.64
N GLY A 72 4.48 -13.91 7.50
CA GLY A 72 4.68 -15.34 7.68
C GLY A 72 5.49 -16.00 6.55
N GLY A 73 5.44 -15.47 5.33
CA GLY A 73 6.12 -16.05 4.16
C GLY A 73 7.60 -15.68 4.01
N PHE A 74 8.03 -14.51 4.52
CA PHE A 74 9.37 -13.98 4.25
C PHE A 74 10.34 -13.99 5.45
N ILE A 75 9.85 -13.92 6.69
CA ILE A 75 10.71 -13.78 7.87
C ILE A 75 10.81 -15.13 8.58
N GLN A 76 11.83 -15.92 8.23
CA GLN A 76 12.25 -17.03 9.08
C GLN A 76 12.94 -16.45 10.32
N SER A 77 12.20 -16.37 11.43
CA SER A 77 12.72 -15.96 12.74
C SER A 77 13.68 -16.99 13.38
N SER A 78 14.27 -17.89 12.59
CA SER A 78 15.11 -19.01 13.02
C SER A 78 16.61 -18.69 13.07
N MET A 79 17.03 -17.49 12.65
CA MET A 79 18.44 -17.08 12.58
C MET A 79 18.76 -15.92 13.54
N TYR A 80 18.12 -15.92 14.71
CA TYR A 80 18.51 -15.25 15.95
C TYR A 80 18.22 -16.19 17.13
#